data_AF-A0A1F5EK27-F1
#
_entry.id   AF-A0A1F5EK27-F1
#
_cell.length_a   1.000
_cell.length_b   1.000
_cell.length_c   1.000
_cell.angle_alpha   90.00
_cell.angle_beta   90.00
_cell.angle_gamma   90.00
#
_symmetry.space_group_name_H-M   'P 1'
#
loop_
_entity.id
_entity.type
_entity.pdbx_description
1 polymer ?
#
loop_
_entity_poly.entity_id
_entity_poly.type
_entity_poly.pdbx_seq_one_letter_code
_entity_poly.pdbx_strand_id
1 'polypeptide(L)'
;MRRNIKNLSQKSLVDQVYTVLTLCRVYHTAKTGKIISKEEAGNWCLTILDKKYIGLVKTALANLGLHQKNINQSLKEQLPKFVKYIGKKLEYEQRRQK
;
A
#
# COMPACT_ATOMS: atom_id res chain seq x y z
N MET A 1 6.58 -25.03 -20.26
CA MET A 1 6.30 -25.42 -18.86
C MET A 1 5.49 -24.32 -18.16
N ARG A 2 4.19 -24.55 -17.90
CA ARG A 2 3.29 -23.62 -17.19
C ARG A 2 3.53 -23.66 -15.67
N ARG A 3 4.65 -23.14 -15.18
CA ARG A 3 4.93 -23.10 -13.72
C ARG A 3 4.70 -21.70 -13.17
N ASN A 4 3.93 -21.65 -12.07
CA ASN A 4 3.78 -20.56 -11.10
C ASN A 4 2.62 -19.55 -11.24
N ILE A 5 1.40 -19.99 -11.57
CA ILE A 5 0.18 -19.19 -11.31
C ILE A 5 -0.54 -19.63 -10.01
N LYS A 6 0.00 -20.62 -9.26
CA LYS A 6 -0.65 -21.14 -8.03
C LYS A 6 -0.15 -20.56 -6.70
N ASN A 7 0.91 -19.75 -6.67
CA ASN A 7 1.48 -19.26 -5.41
C ASN A 7 1.13 -17.81 -5.03
N LEU A 8 0.23 -17.16 -5.78
CA LEU A 8 -0.28 -15.82 -5.46
C LEU A 8 -1.32 -15.82 -4.32
N SER A 9 -1.80 -17.00 -3.88
CA SER A 9 -2.87 -17.10 -2.87
C SER A 9 -2.39 -16.97 -1.42
N GLN A 10 -1.07 -17.05 -1.17
CA GLN A 10 -0.45 -16.94 0.16
C GLN A 10 0.63 -15.83 0.20
N LYS A 11 0.31 -14.60 -0.26
CA LYS A 11 1.14 -13.46 0.14
C LYS A 11 0.97 -13.27 1.65
N SER A 12 2.06 -13.47 2.38
CA SER A 12 2.11 -13.31 3.82
C SER A 12 1.59 -11.92 4.21
N LEU A 13 1.04 -11.79 5.42
CA LEU A 13 0.61 -10.49 5.95
C LEU A 13 1.72 -9.43 5.78
N VAL A 14 2.97 -9.84 6.01
CA VAL A 14 4.17 -9.02 5.86
C VAL A 14 4.26 -8.43 4.45
N ASP A 15 4.09 -9.24 3.40
CA ASP A 15 4.10 -8.75 2.01
C ASP A 15 2.98 -7.74 1.73
N GLN A 16 1.79 -7.97 2.31
CA GLN A 16 0.65 -7.09 2.10
C GLN A 16 0.87 -5.74 2.78
N VAL A 17 1.33 -5.75 4.04
CA VAL A 17 1.70 -4.55 4.80
C VAL A 17 2.77 -3.76 4.06
N TYR A 18 3.85 -4.43 3.64
CA TYR A 18 4.91 -3.78 2.88
C TYR A 18 4.42 -3.22 1.54
N THR A 19 3.51 -3.92 0.85
CA THR A 19 2.93 -3.41 -0.40
C THR A 19 2.14 -2.12 -0.15
N VAL A 20 1.26 -2.09 0.86
CA VAL A 20 0.48 -0.88 1.20
C VAL A 20 1.41 0.30 1.50
N LEU A 21 2.39 0.11 2.38
CA LEU A 21 3.29 1.19 2.80
C LEU A 21 4.24 1.63 1.68
N THR A 22 4.66 0.70 0.82
CA THR A 22 5.48 1.02 -0.36
C THR A 22 4.68 1.88 -1.33
N LEU A 23 3.40 1.56 -1.57
CA LEU A 23 2.52 2.38 -2.41
C LEU A 23 2.31 3.77 -1.80
N CYS A 24 2.14 3.87 -0.48
CA CYS A 24 2.05 5.15 0.21
C CYS A 24 3.31 5.99 -0.02
N ARG A 25 4.48 5.37 0.05
CA ARG A 25 5.78 6.02 -0.18
C ARG A 25 5.96 6.46 -1.63
N VAL A 26 5.59 5.62 -2.60
CA VAL A 26 5.60 6.00 -4.02
C VAL A 26 4.66 7.19 -4.27
N TYR A 27 3.47 7.19 -3.68
CA TYR A 27 2.53 8.30 -3.78
C TYR A 27 3.08 9.59 -3.16
N HIS A 28 3.72 9.50 -1.99
CA HIS A 28 4.38 10.63 -1.35
C HIS A 28 5.50 11.20 -2.24
N THR A 29 6.38 10.35 -2.76
CA THR A 29 7.49 10.77 -3.63
C THR A 29 6.98 11.39 -4.92
N ALA A 30 5.95 10.84 -5.55
CA ALA A 30 5.38 11.43 -6.76
C ALA A 30 4.77 12.83 -6.50
N LYS A 31 4.26 13.06 -5.29
CA LYS A 31 3.61 14.33 -4.92
C LYS A 31 4.57 15.39 -4.39
N THR A 32 5.62 14.98 -3.66
CA THR A 32 6.52 15.90 -2.94
C THR A 32 7.94 15.91 -3.49
N GLY A 33 8.29 14.96 -4.35
CA GLY A 33 9.66 14.68 -4.80
C GLY A 33 10.56 14.06 -3.73
N LYS A 34 10.08 13.87 -2.50
CA LYS A 34 10.90 13.39 -1.37
C LYS A 34 10.64 11.91 -1.08
N ILE A 35 11.73 11.19 -0.83
CA ILE A 35 11.68 9.80 -0.36
C ILE A 35 11.77 9.83 1.16
N ILE A 36 10.74 9.28 1.82
CA ILE A 36 10.65 9.19 3.28
C ILE A 36 10.54 7.72 3.72
N SER A 37 10.55 7.48 5.03
CA SER A 37 10.40 6.14 5.59
C SER A 37 9.00 5.56 5.31
N LYS A 38 8.87 4.23 5.34
CA LYS A 38 7.56 3.55 5.12
C LYS A 38 6.52 3.94 6.17
N GLU A 39 6.97 4.11 7.41
CA GLU A 39 6.12 4.56 8.53
C GLU A 39 5.65 6.00 8.32
N GLU A 40 6.58 6.92 8.05
CA GLU A 40 6.26 8.32 7.74
C GLU A 40 5.32 8.44 6.52
N ALA A 41 5.58 7.67 5.47
CA ALA A 41 4.73 7.64 4.28
C ALA A 41 3.33 7.11 4.60
N GLY A 42 3.22 6.09 5.46
CA GLY A 42 1.94 5.59 5.93
C GLY A 42 1.19 6.66 6.71
N ASN A 43 1.85 7.32 7.67
CA ASN A 43 1.25 8.40 8.47
C ASN A 43 0.81 9.58 7.60
N TRP A 44 1.63 9.98 6.62
CA TRP A 44 1.25 10.99 5.65
C TRP A 44 0.05 10.54 4.80
N CYS A 45 0.03 9.27 4.37
CA CYS A 45 -1.10 8.75 3.63
C CYS A 45 -2.42 8.82 4.43
N LEU A 46 -2.38 8.69 5.75
CA LEU A 46 -3.58 8.86 6.59
C LEU A 46 -4.19 10.27 6.53
N THR A 47 -3.41 11.31 6.19
CA THR A 47 -3.90 12.70 6.13
C THR A 47 -4.44 13.09 4.76
N ILE A 48 -4.04 12.40 3.70
CA ILE A 48 -4.38 12.71 2.30
C ILE A 48 -5.33 11.71 1.63
N LEU A 49 -5.40 10.48 2.15
CA LEU A 49 -6.26 9.43 1.59
C LEU A 49 -7.71 9.58 2.02
N ASP A 50 -8.59 9.02 1.19
CA ASP A 50 -10.00 8.91 1.51
C ASP A 50 -10.23 8.06 2.77
N LYS A 51 -11.24 8.42 3.58
CA LYS A 51 -11.62 7.74 4.83
C LYS A 51 -11.76 6.24 4.66
N LYS A 52 -12.17 5.78 3.47
CA LYS A 52 -12.30 4.35 3.13
C LYS A 52 -11.00 3.56 3.25
N TYR A 53 -9.84 4.16 3.00
CA TYR A 53 -8.54 3.49 3.01
C TYR A 53 -7.69 3.84 4.24
N ILE A 54 -8.12 4.80 5.07
CA ILE A 54 -7.45 5.14 6.34
C ILE A 54 -7.34 3.90 7.23
N GLY A 55 -8.41 3.10 7.34
CA GLY A 55 -8.40 1.86 8.13
C GLY A 55 -7.39 0.83 7.62
N LEU A 56 -7.22 0.72 6.30
CA LEU A 56 -6.26 -0.17 5.68
C LEU A 56 -4.82 0.22 6.02
N VAL A 57 -4.50 1.51 5.87
CA VAL A 57 -3.16 2.05 6.13
C VAL A 57 -2.84 2.01 7.61
N LYS A 58 -3.79 2.31 8.51
CA LYS A 58 -3.62 2.13 9.96
C LYS A 58 -3.32 0.68 10.31
N THR A 59 -4.06 -0.27 9.71
CA THR A 59 -3.81 -1.70 9.92
C THR A 59 -2.42 -2.07 9.43
N ALA A 60 -1.98 -1.55 8.28
CA ALA A 60 -0.63 -1.80 7.79
C ALA A 60 0.45 -1.23 8.72
N LEU A 61 0.29 0.01 9.20
CA LEU A 61 1.22 0.61 10.17
C LEU A 61 1.28 -0.16 11.49
N ALA A 62 0.13 -0.55 12.03
CA ALA A 62 0.06 -1.34 13.27
C ALA A 62 0.71 -2.72 13.13
N ASN A 63 0.82 -3.25 11.92
CA ASN A 63 1.47 -4.53 11.63
C ASN A 63 2.87 -4.36 11.04
N LEU A 64 3.41 -3.14 10.96
CA LEU A 64 4.75 -2.89 10.49
C LEU A 64 5.76 -3.47 11.50
N GLY A 65 6.64 -4.35 11.03
CA GLY A 65 7.61 -5.04 11.89
C GLY A 65 7.07 -6.27 12.61
N LEU A 66 5.77 -6.57 12.52
CA LEU A 66 5.20 -7.80 13.07
C LEU A 66 5.37 -8.96 12.08
N HIS A 67 6.05 -10.01 12.50
CA HIS A 67 6.14 -11.28 11.76
C HIS A 67 4.96 -12.20 12.13
N GLN A 68 3.73 -11.76 11.86
CA GLN A 68 2.56 -12.62 12.04
C GLN A 68 2.33 -13.49 10.79
N LYS A 69 2.12 -14.79 11.00
CA LYS A 69 1.74 -15.74 9.94
C LYS A 69 0.26 -15.66 9.57
N ASN A 70 -0.56 -14.97 10.36
CA ASN A 70 -1.99 -14.86 10.11
C ASN A 70 -2.26 -13.84 9.00
N ILE A 71 -2.85 -14.32 7.92
CA ILE A 71 -3.31 -13.48 6.81
C ILE A 71 -4.46 -12.62 7.33
N ASN A 72 -4.30 -11.29 7.28
CA ASN A 72 -5.40 -10.38 7.52
C ASN A 72 -6.26 -10.35 6.24
N GLN A 73 -7.40 -11.05 6.28
CA GLN A 73 -8.31 -11.20 5.15
C GLN A 73 -8.79 -9.83 4.61
N SER A 74 -9.00 -8.86 5.51
CA SER A 74 -9.41 -7.49 5.14
C SER A 74 -8.34 -6.78 4.31
N LEU A 75 -7.06 -6.92 4.69
CA LEU A 75 -5.93 -6.41 3.89
C LEU A 75 -5.91 -7.07 2.50
N LYS A 76 -6.08 -8.39 2.43
CA LYS A 76 -6.06 -9.14 1.16
C LYS A 76 -7.15 -8.68 0.20
N GLU A 77 -8.37 -8.42 0.69
CA GLU A 77 -9.50 -7.98 -0.13
C GLU A 77 -9.42 -6.51 -0.55
N GLN A 78 -8.85 -5.65 0.30
CA GLN A 78 -8.76 -4.21 0.03
C GLN A 78 -7.50 -3.81 -0.73
N LEU A 79 -6.41 -4.58 -0.65
CA LEU A 79 -5.15 -4.31 -1.33
C LEU A 79 -5.31 -4.06 -2.85
N PRO A 80 -5.98 -4.91 -3.65
CA PRO A 80 -6.12 -4.64 -5.08
C PRO A 80 -6.94 -3.37 -5.37
N LYS A 81 -7.94 -3.06 -4.54
CA LYS A 81 -8.73 -1.82 -4.65
C LYS A 81 -7.86 -0.60 -4.33
N PHE A 82 -7.01 -0.72 -3.31
CA PHE A 82 -6.07 0.32 -2.91
C PHE A 82 -4.99 0.58 -3.96
N VAL A 83 -4.40 -0.49 -4.54
CA VAL A 83 -3.44 -0.38 -5.65
C VAL A 83 -4.05 0.40 -6.82
N LYS A 84 -5.28 0.04 -7.23
CA LYS A 84 -5.98 0.74 -8.31
C LYS A 84 -6.27 2.21 -7.97
N TYR A 85 -6.62 2.50 -6.72
CA TYR A 85 -6.87 3.85 -6.24
C TYR A 85 -5.61 4.73 -6.25
N ILE A 86 -4.51 4.23 -5.67
CA ILE A 86 -3.21 4.91 -5.67
C ILE A 86 -2.71 5.08 -7.11
N GLY A 87 -2.83 4.06 -7.95
CA GLY A 87 -2.47 4.13 -9.37
C GLY A 87 -3.15 5.29 -10.08
N LYS A 88 -4.47 5.42 -9.95
CA LYS A 88 -5.21 6.56 -10.51
C LYS A 88 -4.73 7.92 -9.99
N LYS A 89 -4.45 8.02 -8.68
CA LYS A 89 -3.92 9.26 -8.10
C LYS A 89 -2.51 9.57 -8.62
N LEU A 90 -1.65 8.56 -8.75
CA LEU A 90 -0.30 8.70 -9.30
C LEU A 90 -0.32 9.15 -10.77
N GLU A 91 -1.21 8.60 -11.58
CA GLU A 91 -1.41 9.04 -12.96
C GLU A 91 -1.85 10.51 -13.03
N TYR A 92 -2.74 10.93 -12.13
CA TYR A 92 -3.18 12.33 -12.03
C TYR A 92 -2.04 13.27 -11.64
N GLU A 93 -1.24 12.93 -10.62
CA GLU A 93 -0.11 13.75 -10.19
C GLU A 93 0.99 13.81 -11.28
N GLN A 94 1.26 12.70 -11.99
CA GLN A 94 2.21 12.70 -13.11
C GLN A 94 1.76 13.55 -14.30
N ARG A 95 0.45 13.58 -14.60
CA ARG A 95 -0.10 14.45 -15.65
C ARG A 95 -0.09 15.93 -15.27
N ARG A 96 -0.09 16.25 -13.97
CA ARG A 96 0.00 17.64 -13.48
C ARG A 96 1.39 18.24 -13.57
N GLN A 97 2.43 17.40 -13.60
CA GLN A 97 3.83 17.84 -13.72
C GLN A 97 4.32 17.89 -15.18
N LYS A 98 3.41 17.75 -16.15
CA LYS A 98 3.67 17.77 -17.59
C LYS A 98 2.98 18.98 -18.21
#